data_AF-A0A653NZV2-F1
#
_entry.id   AF-A0A653NZV2-F1
#
_cell.length_a   1.000
_cell.length_b   1.000
_cell.length_c   1.000
_cell.angle_alpha   90.00
_cell.angle_beta   90.00
_cell.angle_gamma   90.00
#
_symmetry.space_group_name_H-M   'P 1'
#
loop_
_entity.id
_entity.type
_entity.pdbx_description
1 polymer ?
#
loop_
_entity_poly.entity_id
_entity_poly.type
_entity_poly.pdbx_seq_one_letter_code
_entity_poly.pdbx_strand_id
1 'polypeptide(L)' 'MNKIQAQTLLEFADASAMADVATKFGFYDPDSEEHGDVYWRTFIHKVAEKAPDWKLPDLMALAHS' A
#
# COMPACT_ATOMS: atom_id res chain seq x y z
N MET A 1 -6.26 -7.85 -14.04
CA MET A 1 -6.82 -7.74 -12.69
C MET A 1 -8.26 -7.29 -12.79
N ASN A 2 -9.16 -7.75 -11.93
CA ASN A 2 -10.52 -7.22 -11.81
C ASN A 2 -10.66 -6.33 -10.55
N LYS A 3 -11.82 -5.69 -10.37
CA LYS A 3 -12.11 -4.81 -9.23
C LYS A 3 -11.79 -5.46 -7.88
N ILE A 4 -12.31 -6.66 -7.63
CA ILE A 4 -12.13 -7.37 -6.36
C ILE A 4 -10.64 -7.64 -6.12
N GLN A 5 -9.93 -8.13 -7.13
CA GLN A 5 -8.49 -8.38 -7.03
C GLN A 5 -7.68 -7.09 -6.77
N ALA A 6 -8.06 -5.97 -7.38
CA ALA A 6 -7.41 -4.68 -7.15
C ALA A 6 -7.64 -4.17 -5.73
N GLN A 7 -8.88 -4.26 -5.22
CA GLN A 7 -9.22 -3.92 -3.84
C GLN A 7 -8.41 -4.76 -2.85
N THR A 8 -8.44 -6.09 -3.01
CA THR A 8 -7.68 -7.00 -2.13
C THR A 8 -6.17 -6.72 -2.16
N LEU A 9 -5.61 -6.39 -3.33
CA LEU A 9 -4.19 -6.04 -3.42
C LEU A 9 -3.87 -4.75 -2.66
N LEU A 10 -4.69 -3.71 -2.82
CA LEU A 10 -4.46 -2.42 -2.17
C LEU A 10 -4.63 -2.54 -0.64
N GLU A 11 -5.65 -3.26 -0.18
CA GLU A 11 -5.86 -3.56 1.25
C GLU A 11 -4.70 -4.36 1.85
N PHE A 12 -4.19 -5.34 1.11
CA PHE A 12 -3.01 -6.11 1.54
C PHE A 12 -1.75 -5.23 1.64
N ALA A 13 -1.53 -4.35 0.67
CA ALA A 13 -0.39 -3.44 0.66
C ALA A 13 -0.48 -2.42 1.81
N ASP A 14 -1.66 -1.88 2.07
CA ASP A 14 -1.96 -0.97 3.19
C ASP A 14 -1.68 -1.63 4.54
N ALA A 15 -2.25 -2.82 4.78
CA ALA A 15 -2.03 -3.57 6.01
C ALA A 15 -0.55 -3.92 6.25
N SER A 16 0.17 -4.27 5.18
CA SER A 16 1.61 -4.56 5.26
C SER A 16 2.42 -3.31 5.59
N ALA A 17 2.09 -2.17 4.98
CA ALA A 17 2.76 -0.90 5.24
C ALA A 17 2.52 -0.41 6.68
N MET A 18 1.28 -0.51 7.18
CA MET A 18 0.96 -0.19 8.58
C MET A 18 1.72 -1.08 9.57
N ALA A 19 1.85 -2.38 9.27
CA ALA A 19 2.61 -3.31 10.10
C ALA A 19 4.11 -2.97 10.14
N ASP A 20 4.70 -2.57 9.01
CA ASP A 20 6.10 -2.16 8.95
C ASP A 20 6.37 -0.87 9.74
N VAL A 21 5.49 0.13 9.64
CA VAL A 21 5.60 1.36 10.46
C VAL A 21 5.47 1.01 11.94
N ALA A 22 4.46 0.23 12.32
CA ALA A 22 4.25 -0.17 13.72
C ALA A 22 5.42 -0.99 14.27
N THR A 23 6.04 -1.86 13.45
CA THR A 23 7.24 -2.61 13.85
C THR A 23 8.43 -1.69 14.12
N LYS A 24 8.58 -0.62 13.34
CA LYS A 24 9.72 0.30 13.46
C LYS A 24 9.54 1.35 14.55
N PHE A 25 8.34 1.91 14.69
CA PHE A 25 8.08 3.08 15.54
C PHE A 25 7.11 2.81 16.70
N GLY A 26 6.50 1.61 16.75
CA GLY A 26 5.53 1.21 17.78
C GLY A 26 4.09 1.67 17.51
N PHE A 27 3.89 2.67 16.65
CA PHE A 27 2.58 3.17 16.21
C PHE A 27 2.69 3.88 14.85
N TYR A 28 1.56 4.13 14.21
CA TYR A 28 1.48 4.95 13.00
C TYR A 28 1.07 6.38 13.36
N ASP A 29 1.73 7.37 12.77
CA ASP A 29 1.46 8.80 12.93
C ASP A 29 1.32 9.38 11.52
N PRO A 30 0.13 9.83 11.11
CA PRO A 30 -0.10 10.34 9.76
C PRO A 30 0.59 11.68 9.50
N ASP A 31 0.96 12.44 10.55
CA ASP A 31 1.60 13.75 10.40
C ASP A 31 3.14 13.66 10.41
N SER A 32 3.69 12.46 10.68
CA SER A 32 5.13 12.19 10.69
C SER A 32 5.65 11.82 9.30
N GLU A 33 6.56 12.64 8.76
CA GLU A 33 7.22 12.39 7.47
C GLU A 33 7.96 11.04 7.46
N GLU A 34 8.66 10.69 8.55
CA GLU A 34 9.39 9.41 8.64
C GLU A 34 8.45 8.19 8.63
N HIS A 35 7.26 8.31 9.22
CA HIS A 35 6.26 7.24 9.20
C HIS A 35 5.66 7.12 7.80
N GLY A 36 5.35 8.25 7.17
CA GLY A 36 4.89 8.32 5.79
C GLY A 36 5.86 7.69 4.80
N ASP A 37 7.17 7.94 4.95
CA ASP A 37 8.21 7.37 4.10
C ASP A 37 8.28 5.85 4.19
N VAL A 38 8.24 5.31 5.42
CA VAL A 38 8.25 3.85 5.64
C VAL A 38 6.99 3.22 5.08
N TYR A 39 5.83 3.84 5.36
CA TYR A 39 4.54 3.39 4.85
C TYR A 39 4.55 3.32 3.31
N TRP A 40 4.84 4.44 2.64
CA TRP A 40 4.77 4.51 1.18
C TRP A 40 5.77 3.59 0.51
N ARG A 41 6.98 3.46 1.05
CA ARG A 41 7.97 2.53 0.51
C ARG A 41 7.45 1.09 0.55
N THR A 42 6.91 0.64 1.67
CA THR A 42 6.37 -0.73 1.79
C THR A 42 5.14 -0.92 0.92
N PHE A 43 4.21 0.04 0.92
CA PHE A 43 2.99 -0.01 0.11
C PHE A 43 3.31 -0.17 -1.38
N ILE A 44 4.14 0.73 -1.93
CA ILE A 44 4.54 0.69 -3.35
C ILE A 44 5.28 -0.60 -3.68
N HIS A 45 6.18 -1.04 -2.79
CA HIS A 45 6.91 -2.30 -3.00
C HIS A 45 5.95 -3.50 -3.08
N LYS A 46 4.96 -3.59 -2.21
CA LYS A 46 4.00 -4.71 -2.19
C LYS A 46 3.09 -4.71 -3.41
N VAL A 47 2.65 -3.53 -3.87
CA VAL A 47 1.91 -3.41 -5.14
C VAL A 47 2.77 -3.87 -6.31
N ALA A 48 4.01 -3.39 -6.42
CA ALA A 48 4.92 -3.74 -7.52
C ALA A 48 5.30 -5.23 -7.52
N GLU A 49 5.43 -5.86 -6.34
CA GLU A 49 5.73 -7.29 -6.20
C GLU A 49 4.61 -8.17 -6.76
N LYS A 50 3.35 -7.80 -6.52
CA LYS A 50 2.17 -8.61 -6.91
C LYS A 50 1.60 -8.23 -8.27
N ALA A 51 1.81 -6.99 -8.71
CA ALA A 51 1.26 -6.46 -9.94
C ALA A 51 2.28 -5.58 -10.68
N PRO A 52 3.42 -6.14 -11.13
CA PRO A 52 4.51 -5.37 -11.74
C PRO A 52 4.10 -4.66 -13.05
N ASP A 53 3.12 -5.21 -13.77
CA ASP A 53 2.64 -4.66 -15.04
C ASP A 53 1.54 -3.60 -14.87
N TRP A 54 1.12 -3.32 -13.63
CA TRP A 54 0.04 -2.38 -13.34
C TRP A 54 0.57 -1.08 -12.77
N LYS A 55 0.04 0.04 -13.28
CA LYS A 55 0.29 1.34 -12.69
C LYS A 55 -0.64 1.54 -11.49
N LEU A 56 -0.10 2.10 -10.41
CA LEU A 56 -0.88 2.37 -9.20
C LEU A 56 -2.16 3.21 -9.46
N PRO A 57 -2.14 4.29 -10.29
CA PRO A 57 -3.36 5.04 -10.57
C PRO A 57 -4.46 4.19 -11.22
N ASP A 58 -4.10 3.25 -12.10
CA ASP A 58 -5.06 2.37 -12.77
C ASP A 58 -5.67 1.37 -11.79
N LEU A 59 -4.87 0.85 -10.85
CA LEU A 59 -5.36 0.00 -9.75
C LEU A 59 -6.31 0.74 -8.83
N MET A 60 -5.96 1.97 -8.44
CA MET A 60 -6.80 2.82 -7.58
C MET A 60 -8.12 3.19 -8.27
N ALA A 61 -8.09 3.49 -9.57
CA ALA A 61 -9.30 3.75 -10.34
C ALA A 61 -10.19 2.51 -10.44
N LEU A 62 -9.61 1.34 -10.74
CA LEU A 62 -10.33 0.08 -10.87
C LEU A 62 -10.94 -0.39 -9.53
N ALA A 63 -10.27 -0.13 -8.40
CA ALA A 63 -10.77 -0.49 -7.08
C ALA A 63 -11.96 0.37 -6.63
N HIS A 64 -12.07 1.60 -7.14
CA HIS A 64 -13.13 2.56 -6.76
C HIS A 64 -14.21 2.78 -7.82
N SER A 65 -14.09 2.17 -9.01
CA SER A 65 -15.14 2.12 -10.04
C SER A 65 -16.27 1.18 -9.64
#